data_AF-A0A662J5Y8-F1
#
_entry.id   AF-A0A662J5Y8-F1
#
_cell.length_a   1.000
_cell.length_b   1.000
_cell.length_c   1.000
_cell.angle_alpha   90.00
_cell.angle_beta   90.00
_cell.angle_gamma   90.00
#
_symmetry.space_group_name_H-M   'P 1'
#
loop_
_entity.id
_entity.type
_entity.pdbx_description
1 polymer ?
#
loop_
_entity_poly.entity_id
_entity_poly.type
_entity_poly.pdbx_seq_one_letter_code
_entity_poly.pdbx_strand_id
1 'polypeptide(L)'
;GLGTRADSGDSGQGGRGNRVNGGSPVNRPTCSEAAAGKNPVSHVGKIYNILTHRIADAIYRRVPGLKEVYVWLLSQIGRPVDDPLVAAAQVILEPGTKLAEVRGEIEEVIRSELGSIWKLTEMLARGDIPIC
;
A
#
# COMPACT_ATOMS: atom_id res chain seq x y z
N GLY A 1 -42.95 23.82 -18.91
CA GLY A 1 -42.87 25.14 -18.25
C GLY A 1 -41.58 25.21 -17.48
N LEU A 2 -40.96 26.39 -17.50
CA LEU A 2 -39.64 26.73 -16.95
C LEU A 2 -39.47 26.42 -15.45
N GLY A 3 -38.20 26.33 -15.00
CA GLY A 3 -37.88 26.54 -13.59
C GLY A 3 -36.41 26.26 -13.23
N THR A 4 -35.54 27.25 -13.44
CA THR A 4 -34.10 27.24 -13.14
C THR A 4 -33.81 27.76 -11.71
N ARG A 5 -32.83 27.12 -11.05
CA ARG A 5 -31.92 27.53 -9.94
C ARG A 5 -32.39 28.47 -8.80
N ALA A 6 -32.05 28.07 -7.57
CA ALA A 6 -31.59 28.99 -6.53
C ALA A 6 -30.45 28.33 -5.73
N ASP A 7 -29.31 29.01 -5.69
CA ASP A 7 -28.17 28.79 -4.81
C ASP A 7 -28.41 29.58 -3.51
N SER A 8 -28.06 29.03 -2.35
CA SER A 8 -27.85 29.77 -1.10
C SER A 8 -27.26 28.87 -0.02
N GLY A 9 -26.02 29.18 0.38
CA GLY A 9 -25.75 29.44 1.80
C GLY A 9 -25.19 28.29 2.62
N ASP A 10 -23.92 28.45 2.97
CA ASP A 10 -23.04 27.62 3.81
C ASP A 10 -23.53 27.37 5.26
N SER A 11 -22.86 26.37 5.87
CA SER A 11 -22.53 26.20 7.29
C SER A 11 -23.45 25.38 8.22
N GLY A 12 -22.91 24.23 8.66
CA GLY A 12 -23.46 23.38 9.70
C GLY A 12 -22.50 22.24 10.09
N GLN A 13 -21.42 22.57 10.80
CA GLN A 13 -20.60 21.64 11.57
C GLN A 13 -21.45 20.92 12.63
N GLY A 14 -21.32 19.60 12.74
CA GLY A 14 -21.94 18.81 13.82
C GLY A 14 -21.46 17.36 13.81
N GLY A 15 -20.45 17.07 14.64
CA GLY A 15 -19.76 15.78 14.64
C GLY A 15 -20.33 14.69 15.55
N ARG A 16 -19.48 13.65 15.68
CA ARG A 16 -19.43 12.58 16.70
C ARG A 16 -20.43 11.42 16.62
N GLY A 17 -19.85 10.24 16.43
CA GLY A 17 -20.39 8.92 16.81
C GLY A 17 -20.36 7.95 15.62
N ASN A 18 -19.69 6.80 15.63
CA ASN A 18 -19.36 5.92 16.75
C ASN A 18 -18.02 5.18 16.51
N ARG A 19 -17.22 5.03 17.58
CA ARG A 19 -16.11 4.08 17.64
C ARG A 19 -16.69 2.67 17.67
N VAL A 20 -16.49 1.92 16.61
CA VAL A 20 -16.66 0.46 16.64
C VAL A 20 -15.26 -0.14 16.58
N ASN A 21 -15.00 -1.01 17.56
CA ASN A 21 -13.71 -1.50 18.00
C ASN A 21 -12.83 -2.10 16.90
N GLY A 22 -11.52 -1.83 17.00
CA GLY A 22 -10.45 -2.49 16.24
C GLY A 22 -9.24 -1.55 16.13
N GLY A 23 -8.26 -1.72 17.02
CA GLY A 23 -7.16 -0.78 17.22
C GLY A 23 -6.45 -0.34 15.93
N SER A 24 -6.48 0.96 15.66
CA SER A 24 -5.59 1.58 14.69
C SER A 24 -4.25 1.90 15.37
N PRO A 25 -3.09 1.49 14.82
CA PRO A 25 -1.81 1.93 15.36
C PRO A 25 -1.70 3.46 15.18
N VAL A 26 -1.64 4.15 16.33
CA VAL A 26 -1.46 5.60 16.46
C VAL A 26 -0.01 5.95 16.16
N ASN A 27 0.36 6.01 14.88
CA ASN A 27 1.55 6.74 14.42
C ASN A 27 1.50 7.17 12.95
N ARG A 28 0.32 7.50 12.40
CA ARG A 28 0.21 8.06 11.05
C ARG A 28 -0.10 9.56 11.11
N PRO A 29 0.57 10.42 10.31
CA PRO A 29 0.04 11.75 10.05
C PRO A 29 -1.28 11.59 9.30
N THR A 30 -2.36 12.11 9.88
CA THR A 30 -3.66 12.22 9.21
C THR A 30 -3.59 13.31 8.17
N CYS A 31 -3.60 12.94 6.88
CA CYS A 31 -3.86 13.88 5.81
C CYS A 31 -5.37 14.11 5.78
N SER A 32 -5.77 15.32 6.17
CA SER A 32 -7.15 15.77 6.10
C SER A 32 -7.51 16.06 4.64
N GLU A 33 -8.80 15.89 4.36
CA GLU A 33 -9.53 16.51 3.24
C GLU A 33 -9.69 15.76 1.91
N ALA A 34 -10.83 16.11 1.32
CA ALA A 34 -11.68 15.34 0.45
C ALA A 34 -11.61 15.85 -0.99
N ALA A 35 -11.81 14.94 -1.95
CA ALA A 35 -12.42 15.27 -3.23
C ALA A 35 -13.06 14.00 -3.82
N ALA A 36 -14.34 14.11 -4.14
CA ALA A 36 -15.08 13.12 -4.91
C ALA A 36 -14.42 12.92 -6.29
N GLY A 37 -14.31 11.66 -6.70
CA GLY A 37 -13.84 11.26 -8.03
C GLY A 37 -12.46 10.58 -7.98
N LYS A 38 -12.47 9.24 -7.93
CA LYS A 38 -11.36 8.33 -8.28
C LYS A 38 -9.97 8.92 -8.06
N ASN A 39 -9.56 9.08 -6.80
CA ASN A 39 -8.18 9.46 -6.52
C ASN A 39 -7.27 8.26 -6.89
N PRO A 40 -6.48 8.32 -7.98
CA PRO A 40 -5.63 7.19 -8.39
C PRO A 40 -4.62 6.82 -7.29
N VAL A 41 -4.29 7.79 -6.42
CA VAL A 41 -3.42 7.62 -5.26
C VAL A 41 -4.00 6.60 -4.26
N SER A 42 -5.32 6.52 -4.10
CA SER A 42 -5.95 5.54 -3.19
C SER A 42 -5.79 4.10 -3.71
N HIS A 43 -5.85 3.91 -5.03
CA HIS A 43 -5.61 2.60 -5.64
C HIS A 43 -4.14 2.19 -5.53
N VAL A 44 -3.20 3.11 -5.78
CA VAL A 44 -1.76 2.85 -5.64
C VAL A 44 -1.40 2.48 -4.21
N GLY A 45 -1.91 3.22 -3.22
CA GLY A 45 -1.68 2.91 -1.81
C GLY A 45 -2.17 1.51 -1.41
N LYS A 46 -3.35 1.10 -1.90
CA LYS A 46 -3.88 -0.26 -1.66
C LYS A 46 -3.03 -1.33 -2.35
N ILE A 47 -2.65 -1.11 -3.61
CA ILE A 47 -1.78 -2.02 -4.37
C ILE A 47 -0.47 -2.21 -3.61
N TYR A 48 0.16 -1.12 -3.18
CA TYR A 48 1.45 -1.17 -2.50
C TYR A 48 1.35 -1.83 -1.14
N ASN A 49 0.28 -1.58 -0.39
CA ASN A 49 0.06 -2.26 0.89
C ASN A 49 -0.06 -3.78 0.74
N ILE A 50 -0.78 -4.26 -0.29
CA ILE A 50 -0.88 -5.70 -0.55
C ILE A 50 0.47 -6.24 -1.04
N LEU A 51 1.13 -5.50 -1.94
CA LEU A 51 2.37 -5.93 -2.55
C LEU A 51 3.53 -5.99 -1.56
N THR A 52 3.65 -5.04 -0.63
CA THR A 52 4.68 -5.08 0.43
C THR A 52 4.55 -6.34 1.29
N HIS A 53 3.32 -6.72 1.67
CA HIS A 53 3.06 -7.96 2.41
C HIS A 53 3.43 -9.19 1.59
N ARG A 54 3.08 -9.23 0.30
CA ARG A 54 3.44 -10.34 -0.59
C ARG A 54 4.95 -10.46 -0.78
N ILE A 55 5.65 -9.35 -0.99
CA ILE A 55 7.11 -9.34 -1.12
C ILE A 55 7.76 -9.83 0.17
N ALA A 56 7.32 -9.33 1.34
CA ALA A 56 7.87 -9.73 2.63
C ALA A 56 7.69 -11.24 2.89
N ASP A 57 6.50 -11.78 2.65
CA ASP A 57 6.22 -13.22 2.78
C ASP A 57 7.03 -14.05 1.76
N ALA A 58 7.14 -13.59 0.52
CA ALA A 58 7.94 -14.26 -0.51
C ALA A 58 9.43 -14.30 -0.14
N ILE A 59 9.99 -13.19 0.36
CA ILE A 59 11.38 -13.15 0.84
C ILE A 59 11.54 -14.12 2.00
N TYR A 60 10.68 -14.03 3.03
CA TYR A 60 10.77 -14.85 4.23
C TYR A 60 10.70 -16.36 3.93
N ARG A 61 9.88 -16.78 2.96
CA ARG A 61 9.74 -18.19 2.58
C ARG A 61 10.84 -18.71 1.66
N ARG A 62 11.39 -17.86 0.80
CA ARG A 62 12.32 -18.28 -0.26
C ARG A 62 13.78 -18.13 0.14
N VAL A 63 14.09 -17.18 1.00
CA VAL A 63 15.45 -16.84 1.41
C VAL A 63 15.69 -17.36 2.82
N PRO A 64 16.49 -18.42 3.01
CA PRO A 64 16.76 -18.97 4.33
C PRO A 64 17.63 -18.02 5.17
N GLY A 65 17.64 -18.22 6.50
CA GLY A 65 18.47 -17.43 7.41
C GLY A 65 17.90 -16.06 7.77
N LEU A 66 16.60 -15.85 7.55
CA LEU A 66 15.88 -14.63 7.92
C LEU A 66 14.93 -14.90 9.10
N LYS A 67 15.05 -14.07 10.14
CA LYS A 67 14.16 -14.07 11.30
C LYS A 67 12.94 -13.17 11.08
N GLU A 68 13.16 -11.99 10.47
CA GLU A 68 12.10 -11.01 10.19
C GLU A 68 12.39 -10.28 8.88
N VAL A 69 11.31 -9.86 8.18
CA VAL A 69 11.37 -9.13 6.92
C VAL A 69 10.36 -7.99 6.93
N TYR A 70 10.82 -6.79 6.61
CA TYR A 70 10.01 -5.59 6.50
C TYR A 70 10.22 -4.96 5.14
N VAL A 71 9.14 -4.57 4.45
CA VAL A 71 9.20 -4.04 3.08
C VAL A 71 8.42 -2.75 2.98
N TRP A 72 9.01 -1.75 2.32
CA TRP A 72 8.36 -0.48 1.99
C TRP A 72 8.46 -0.19 0.50
N LEU A 73 7.36 0.27 -0.07
CA LEU A 73 7.28 0.81 -1.42
C LEU A 73 6.84 2.26 -1.36
N LEU A 74 7.57 3.15 -2.02
CA LEU A 74 7.24 4.57 -2.13
C LEU A 74 6.85 4.92 -3.56
N SER A 75 5.64 5.44 -3.75
CA SER A 75 5.17 5.93 -5.05
C SER A 75 5.59 7.38 -5.28
N GLN A 76 5.72 7.78 -6.55
CA GLN A 76 5.86 9.18 -6.96
C GLN A 76 4.79 9.52 -8.00
N ILE A 77 4.13 10.67 -7.86
CA ILE A 77 3.14 11.14 -8.84
C ILE A 77 3.82 11.23 -10.23
N GLY A 78 3.14 10.70 -11.25
CA GLY A 78 3.65 10.67 -12.63
C GLY A 78 4.53 9.47 -12.96
N ARG A 79 4.87 8.60 -11.99
CA ARG A 79 5.51 7.31 -12.26
C ARG A 79 4.48 6.18 -12.42
N PRO A 80 4.77 5.17 -13.25
CA PRO A 80 4.01 3.93 -13.28
C PRO A 80 3.94 3.24 -11.92
N VAL A 81 2.88 2.49 -11.66
CA VAL A 81 2.68 1.76 -10.39
C VAL A 81 3.67 0.60 -10.24
N ASP A 82 4.21 0.09 -11.35
CA ASP A 82 5.24 -0.96 -11.37
C ASP A 82 6.67 -0.43 -11.24
N ASP A 83 6.84 0.90 -11.17
CA ASP A 83 8.13 1.58 -11.00
C ASP A 83 8.12 2.50 -9.76
N PRO A 84 8.18 1.93 -8.54
CA PRO A 84 8.23 2.71 -7.31
C PRO A 84 9.50 3.55 -7.25
N LEU A 85 9.39 4.75 -6.67
CA LEU A 85 10.55 5.61 -6.38
C LEU A 85 11.54 4.93 -5.44
N VAL A 86 11.03 4.17 -4.47
CA VAL A 86 11.82 3.36 -3.55
C VAL A 86 11.16 2.00 -3.39
N ALA A 87 11.95 0.94 -3.48
CA ALA A 87 11.64 -0.38 -2.97
C ALA A 87 12.73 -0.78 -1.98
N ALA A 88 12.38 -0.88 -0.70
CA ALA A 88 13.33 -1.17 0.37
C ALA A 88 12.89 -2.40 1.16
N ALA A 89 13.86 -3.26 1.47
CA ALA A 89 13.68 -4.36 2.41
C ALA A 89 14.67 -4.21 3.56
N GLN A 90 14.17 -4.29 4.78
CA GLN A 90 14.97 -4.46 5.99
C GLN A 90 14.77 -5.88 6.48
N VAL A 91 15.87 -6.56 6.84
CA VAL A 91 15.83 -7.94 7.32
C VAL A 91 16.55 -8.05 8.65
N ILE A 92 16.02 -8.92 9.52
CA ILE A 92 16.72 -9.42 10.70
C ILE A 92 17.22 -10.81 10.37
N LEU A 93 18.52 -11.02 10.46
CA LEU A 93 19.17 -12.28 10.09
C LEU A 93 19.16 -13.26 11.27
N GLU A 94 19.05 -14.54 10.96
CA GLU A 94 19.34 -15.61 11.92
C GLU A 94 20.84 -15.61 12.28
N PRO A 95 21.22 -16.02 13.50
CA PRO A 95 22.62 -16.13 13.90
C PRO A 95 23.45 -16.96 12.91
N GLY A 96 24.58 -16.41 12.47
CA GLY A 96 25.49 -17.06 11.52
C GLY A 96 25.22 -16.74 10.05
N THR A 97 24.11 -16.09 9.71
CA THR A 97 23.83 -15.64 8.33
C THR A 97 24.43 -14.26 8.10
N LYS A 98 25.08 -14.04 6.94
CA LYS A 98 25.57 -12.70 6.56
C LYS A 98 24.68 -12.09 5.49
N LEU A 99 24.42 -10.79 5.59
CA LEU A 99 23.61 -10.06 4.61
C LEU A 99 24.13 -10.25 3.18
N ALA A 100 25.45 -10.27 2.99
CA ALA A 100 26.06 -10.45 1.67
C ALA A 100 25.70 -11.77 0.98
N GLU A 101 25.36 -12.82 1.75
CA GLU A 101 24.99 -14.15 1.24
C GLU A 101 23.55 -14.15 0.72
N VAL A 102 22.66 -13.38 1.36
CA VAL A 102 21.22 -13.40 1.07
C VAL A 102 20.74 -12.20 0.24
N ARG A 103 21.53 -11.13 0.16
CA ARG A 103 21.12 -9.87 -0.49
C ARG A 103 20.69 -10.06 -1.95
N GLY A 104 21.43 -10.86 -2.72
CA GLY A 104 21.12 -11.09 -4.13
C GLY A 104 19.75 -11.75 -4.33
N GLU A 105 19.46 -12.77 -3.54
CA GLU A 105 18.17 -13.47 -3.58
C GLU A 105 17.02 -12.56 -3.14
N ILE A 106 17.22 -11.74 -2.10
CA ILE A 106 16.24 -10.74 -1.66
C ILE A 106 15.91 -9.77 -2.81
N GLU A 107 16.93 -9.22 -3.48
CA GLU A 107 16.75 -8.29 -4.61
C GLU A 107 16.03 -8.95 -5.80
N GLU A 108 16.30 -10.24 -6.07
CA GLU A 108 15.61 -11.00 -7.10
C GLU A 108 14.13 -11.21 -6.78
N VAL A 109 13.80 -11.58 -5.53
CA VAL A 109 12.40 -11.74 -5.10
C VAL A 109 11.64 -10.42 -5.23
N ILE A 110 12.22 -9.30 -4.78
CA ILE A 110 11.60 -7.97 -4.91
C ILE A 110 11.30 -7.66 -6.38
N ARG A 111 12.28 -7.87 -7.27
CA ARG A 111 12.13 -7.61 -8.71
C ARG A 111 11.04 -8.49 -9.34
N SER A 112 11.03 -9.77 -9.00
CA SER A 112 10.04 -10.73 -9.50
C SER A 112 8.61 -10.35 -9.10
N GLU A 113 8.40 -10.02 -7.83
CA GLU A 113 7.06 -9.64 -7.34
C GLU A 113 6.61 -8.29 -7.90
N LEU A 114 7.50 -7.29 -8.02
CA LEU A 114 7.20 -6.02 -8.68
C LEU A 114 6.80 -6.23 -10.15
N GLY A 115 7.51 -7.10 -10.89
CA GLY A 115 7.15 -7.45 -12.27
C GLY A 115 5.77 -8.14 -12.40
N SER A 116 5.23 -8.68 -11.31
CA SER A 116 3.93 -9.35 -11.27
C SER A 116 2.75 -8.41 -10.92
N ILE A 117 3.03 -7.14 -10.63
CA ILE A 117 2.05 -6.18 -10.11
C ILE A 117 0.84 -5.97 -11.03
N TRP A 118 1.01 -6.06 -12.36
CA TRP A 118 -0.08 -5.94 -13.32
C TRP A 118 -1.22 -6.92 -13.06
N LYS A 119 -0.89 -8.15 -12.64
CA LYS A 119 -1.90 -9.17 -12.26
C LYS A 119 -2.67 -8.74 -11.00
N LEU A 120 -1.97 -8.13 -10.05
CA LEU A 120 -2.57 -7.64 -8.81
C LEU A 120 -3.48 -6.44 -9.07
N THR A 121 -3.06 -5.53 -9.96
CA THR A 121 -3.89 -4.42 -10.45
C THR A 121 -5.15 -4.92 -11.14
N GLU A 122 -5.05 -5.97 -11.96
CA GLU A 122 -6.20 -6.59 -12.63
C GLU A 122 -7.18 -7.23 -11.64
N MET A 123 -6.69 -8.01 -10.67
CA MET A 123 -7.52 -8.61 -9.62
C MET A 123 -8.26 -7.56 -8.79
N LEU A 124 -7.60 -6.44 -8.47
CA LEU A 124 -8.22 -5.33 -7.74
C LEU A 124 -9.27 -4.59 -8.59
N ALA A 125 -9.02 -4.42 -9.89
CA ALA A 125 -9.99 -3.80 -10.80
C ALA A 125 -11.27 -4.64 -10.93
N ARG A 126 -11.16 -5.96 -10.81
CA ARG A 126 -12.28 -6.91 -10.83
C ARG A 126 -13.02 -7.01 -9.48
N GLY A 127 -12.41 -6.54 -8.40
CA GLY A 127 -12.96 -6.63 -7.04
C GLY A 127 -12.71 -7.99 -6.37
N ASP A 128 -11.77 -8.79 -6.89
CA ASP A 128 -11.51 -10.17 -6.44
C ASP A 128 -10.80 -10.26 -5.09
N ILE A 129 -10.32 -9.13 -4.56
CA ILE A 129 -9.63 -9.06 -3.26
C ILE A 129 -10.55 -8.40 -2.24
N PRO A 130 -11.06 -9.14 -1.23
CA PRO A 130 -11.90 -8.57 -0.18
C PRO A 130 -11.14 -7.49 0.59
N ILE A 131 -11.80 -6.36 0.77
CA ILE A 131 -11.27 -5.21 1.50
C ILE A 131 -11.55 -5.46 2.99
N CYS A 132 -10.50 -5.59 3.79
CA CYS A 132 -10.61 -5.58 5.24
C CYS A 132 -10.99 -4.18 5.74
#